data_AF-A0AAU0TAD2-F1
#
_entry.id   AF-A0AAU0TAD2-F1
#
_cell.length_a   1.000
_cell.length_b   1.000
_cell.length_c   1.000
_cell.angle_alpha   90.00
_cell.angle_beta   90.00
_cell.angle_gamma   90.00
#
_symmetry.space_group_name_H-M   'P 1'
#
loop_
_entity.id
_entity.type
_entity.pdbx_description
1 polymer ?
#
loop_
_entity_poly.entity_id
_entity_poly.type
_entity_poly.pdbx_seq_one_letter_code
_entity_poly.pdbx_strand_id
1 'polypeptide(L)'
;MHGINPSVRKGVTASNSRRAFATLLGFQVLTPGRPDWADLSDVTTGRREKSGNWPGQILQISAAGLAASITSRATDSSALVGSNKPYAAMMHFGGDKSDFPHLWGDIPGRPYLPMDTECVLQPEAEEAILELALIHLEKAARL
;
A
#
# COMPACT_ATOMS: atom_id res chain seq x y z
N MET A 1 -36.39 -13.84 7.91
CA MET A 1 -36.17 -14.97 6.98
C MET A 1 -35.98 -14.40 5.58
N HIS A 2 -34.93 -14.83 4.88
CA HIS A 2 -34.73 -14.79 3.40
C HIS A 2 -34.86 -13.40 2.72
N GLY A 3 -33.84 -12.77 2.15
CA GLY A 3 -32.66 -13.27 1.46
C GLY A 3 -32.66 -12.63 0.06
N ILE A 4 -31.67 -11.80 -0.28
CA ILE A 4 -31.41 -11.40 -1.67
C ILE A 4 -29.89 -11.25 -1.85
N ASN A 5 -29.30 -12.23 -2.53
CA ASN A 5 -28.03 -12.12 -3.23
C ASN A 5 -28.37 -11.90 -4.71
N PRO A 6 -27.74 -10.92 -5.38
CA PRO A 6 -27.48 -11.14 -6.79
C PRO A 6 -26.10 -10.65 -7.24
N SER A 7 -25.51 -11.46 -8.11
CA SER A 7 -24.52 -11.11 -9.13
C SER A 7 -23.04 -11.26 -8.78
N VAL A 8 -22.64 -12.53 -8.67
CA VAL A 8 -21.36 -12.97 -9.25
C VAL A 8 -21.44 -12.78 -10.76
N ARG A 9 -20.70 -11.80 -11.31
CA ARG A 9 -20.29 -11.81 -12.72
C ARG A 9 -18.77 -11.91 -12.77
N LYS A 10 -18.28 -13.12 -12.95
CA LYS A 10 -16.92 -13.39 -13.42
C LYS A 10 -16.82 -12.85 -14.86
N GLY A 11 -15.94 -11.88 -15.07
CA GLY A 11 -15.65 -11.30 -16.36
C GLY A 11 -14.39 -10.46 -16.27
N VAL A 12 -13.24 -11.11 -16.09
CA VAL A 12 -11.92 -10.46 -16.16
C VAL A 12 -11.36 -10.73 -17.54
N THR A 13 -11.59 -9.80 -18.46
CA THR A 13 -10.80 -9.64 -19.67
C THR A 13 -10.48 -8.16 -19.78
N ALA A 14 -9.30 -7.76 -19.30
CA ALA A 14 -8.76 -6.42 -19.56
C ALA A 14 -7.25 -6.42 -19.41
N SER A 15 -6.59 -6.64 -20.56
CA SER A 15 -5.34 -6.03 -21.03
C SER A 15 -4.21 -5.78 -20.02
N ASN A 16 -3.13 -6.51 -20.27
CA ASN A 16 -1.89 -6.56 -19.52
C ASN A 16 -1.20 -5.21 -19.29
N SER A 17 -0.44 -5.18 -18.20
CA SER A 17 0.78 -4.37 -17.98
C SER A 17 0.67 -3.05 -17.22
N ARG A 18 -0.52 -2.50 -16.91
CA ARG A 18 -0.61 -1.32 -16.01
C ARG A 18 -1.48 -1.52 -14.77
N ARG A 19 -2.44 -2.45 -14.82
CA ARG A 19 -3.27 -2.83 -13.66
C ARG A 19 -2.62 -3.86 -12.75
N ALA A 20 -1.73 -4.71 -13.28
CA ALA A 20 -1.06 -5.74 -12.50
C ALA A 20 -0.19 -5.17 -11.37
N PHE A 21 0.46 -4.02 -11.59
CA PHE A 21 1.31 -3.39 -10.58
C PHE A 21 0.51 -2.83 -9.38
N ALA A 22 -0.71 -2.32 -9.61
CA ALA A 22 -1.56 -1.83 -8.53
C ALA A 22 -2.16 -2.96 -7.67
N THR A 23 -2.42 -4.13 -8.27
CA THR A 23 -2.87 -5.33 -7.54
C THR A 23 -1.71 -6.00 -6.80
N LEU A 24 -0.49 -5.98 -7.37
CA LEU A 24 0.73 -6.49 -6.72
C LEU A 24 1.16 -5.64 -5.51
N LEU A 25 0.77 -4.37 -5.46
CA LEU A 25 1.11 -3.43 -4.38
C LEU A 25 0.10 -3.40 -3.22
N GLY A 26 -0.82 -4.37 -3.13
CA GLY A 26 -1.43 -4.76 -1.85
C GLY A 26 -2.03 -3.62 -1.01
N PHE A 27 -2.67 -2.61 -1.63
CA PHE A 27 -3.22 -1.47 -0.87
C PHE A 27 -4.28 -1.86 0.16
N GLN A 28 -4.79 -3.09 0.08
CA GLN A 28 -5.70 -3.69 1.06
C GLN A 28 -5.51 -5.20 1.24
N VAL A 29 -4.46 -5.80 0.66
CA VAL A 29 -4.32 -7.27 0.73
C VAL A 29 -3.66 -7.59 2.06
N LEU A 30 -4.43 -8.30 2.90
CA LEU A 30 -3.93 -9.02 4.07
C LEU A 30 -2.94 -10.09 3.57
N THR A 31 -1.69 -9.71 3.36
CA THR A 31 -0.60 -10.67 3.22
C THR A 31 -0.36 -11.31 4.58
N PRO A 32 -0.16 -12.63 4.65
CA PRO A 32 0.36 -13.25 5.87
C PRO A 32 1.62 -12.49 6.31
N GLY A 33 1.70 -12.06 7.57
CA GLY A 33 2.88 -11.36 8.09
C GLY A 33 2.78 -9.83 8.22
N ARG A 34 1.74 -9.19 7.66
CA ARG A 34 1.50 -7.75 7.91
C ARG A 34 0.50 -7.56 9.04
N PRO A 35 0.85 -6.85 10.15
CA PRO A 35 -0.12 -6.55 11.19
C PRO A 35 -1.26 -5.70 10.62
N ASP A 36 -2.49 -6.01 11.04
CA ASP A 36 -3.65 -5.16 10.73
C ASP A 36 -3.37 -3.73 11.18
N TRP A 37 -3.67 -2.77 10.32
CA TRP A 37 -3.49 -1.37 10.68
C TRP A 37 -4.40 -1.02 11.84
N ALA A 38 -3.85 -0.26 12.80
CA ALA A 38 -4.65 0.35 13.84
C ALA A 38 -5.79 1.17 13.23
N ASP A 39 -6.99 0.96 13.76
CA ASP A 39 -8.21 1.62 13.34
C ASP A 39 -8.09 3.15 13.41
N LEU A 40 -8.94 3.82 12.63
CA LEU A 40 -9.09 5.27 12.72
C LEU A 40 -9.89 5.64 13.96
N SER A 41 -9.49 6.72 14.62
CA SER A 41 -10.25 7.27 15.75
C SER A 41 -11.65 7.73 15.35
N ASP A 42 -12.59 7.70 16.29
CA ASP A 42 -13.99 8.16 16.10
C ASP A 42 -14.09 9.59 15.55
N VAL A 43 -13.16 10.46 15.96
CA VAL A 43 -13.07 11.83 15.44
C VAL A 43 -12.73 11.85 13.95
N THR A 44 -11.84 10.96 13.51
CA THR A 44 -11.41 10.88 12.11
C THR A 44 -12.49 10.26 11.24
N THR A 45 -13.12 9.17 11.69
CA THR A 45 -14.23 8.53 10.97
C THR A 45 -15.41 9.47 10.88
N GLY A 46 -15.82 10.12 11.97
CA GLY A 46 -16.93 11.09 11.97
C GLY A 46 -16.69 12.32 11.07
N ARG A 47 -15.44 12.77 10.91
CA ARG A 47 -15.10 13.80 9.91
C ARG A 47 -15.24 13.28 8.48
N ARG A 48 -14.77 12.06 8.21
CA ARG A 48 -14.83 11.45 6.89
C ARG A 48 -16.25 11.10 6.48
N GLU A 49 -17.11 10.70 7.39
CA GLU A 49 -18.55 10.47 7.14
C GLU A 49 -19.22 11.74 6.61
N LYS A 50 -18.98 12.88 7.27
CA LYS A 50 -19.51 14.18 6.82
C LYS A 50 -19.02 14.58 5.42
N SER A 51 -17.82 14.14 5.05
CA SER A 51 -17.25 14.38 3.72
C SER A 51 -17.57 13.28 2.70
N GLY A 52 -18.34 12.25 3.07
CA GLY A 52 -18.70 11.13 2.19
C GLY A 52 -17.58 10.12 1.90
N ASN A 53 -16.50 10.15 2.69
CA ASN A 53 -15.32 9.31 2.52
C ASN A 53 -15.24 8.15 3.52
N TRP A 54 -16.31 7.92 4.31
CA TRP A 54 -16.43 6.82 5.25
C TRP A 54 -17.85 6.23 5.23
N PRO A 55 -18.02 4.89 5.30
CA PRO A 55 -16.99 3.84 5.41
C PRO A 55 -16.09 3.74 4.17
N GLY A 56 -14.78 3.63 4.35
CA GLY A 56 -13.78 3.69 3.27
C GLY A 56 -12.41 3.13 3.67
N GLN A 57 -11.43 3.18 2.77
CA GLN A 57 -10.08 2.68 3.08
C GLN A 57 -9.30 3.68 3.95
N ILE A 58 -8.57 3.18 4.95
CA ILE A 58 -7.88 3.99 5.98
C ILE A 58 -6.97 5.06 5.36
N LEU A 59 -6.18 4.71 4.34
CA LEU A 59 -5.25 5.63 3.67
C LEU A 59 -5.79 6.24 2.36
N GLN A 60 -7.08 6.09 2.06
CA GLN A 60 -7.71 6.70 0.88
C GLN A 60 -8.77 7.72 1.28
N ILE A 61 -8.58 8.97 0.83
CA ILE A 61 -9.54 10.07 1.02
C ILE A 61 -9.88 10.73 -0.32
N SER A 62 -9.02 10.62 -1.33
CA SER A 62 -9.26 11.21 -2.65
C SER A 62 -8.54 10.43 -3.75
N ALA A 63 -9.01 10.58 -5.00
CA ALA A 63 -8.44 9.92 -6.17
C ALA A 63 -6.98 10.32 -6.46
N ALA A 64 -6.56 11.54 -6.11
CA ALA A 64 -5.18 12.03 -6.25
C ALA A 64 -4.38 11.94 -4.92
N GLY A 65 -4.83 11.06 -4.02
CA GLY A 65 -4.28 10.84 -2.68
C GLY A 65 -3.04 9.95 -2.65
N LEU A 66 -2.81 9.29 -1.52
CA LEU A 66 -1.58 8.54 -1.25
C LEU A 66 -1.37 7.39 -2.24
N ALA A 67 -2.40 6.58 -2.53
CA ALA A 67 -2.24 5.47 -3.49
C ALA A 67 -1.81 5.94 -4.87
N ALA A 68 -2.43 7.00 -5.38
CA ALA A 68 -2.10 7.55 -6.69
C ALA A 68 -0.73 8.23 -6.73
N SER A 69 -0.10 8.48 -5.58
CA SER A 69 1.20 9.14 -5.49
C SER A 69 2.39 8.18 -5.46
N ILE A 70 2.15 6.87 -5.42
CA ILE A 70 3.24 5.90 -5.42
C ILE A 70 3.90 5.86 -6.78
N THR A 71 5.22 6.05 -6.80
CA THR A 71 6.06 6.02 -7.99
C THR A 71 7.21 5.04 -7.80
N SER A 72 7.66 4.44 -8.90
CA SER A 72 8.85 3.61 -8.93
C SER A 72 9.87 4.11 -9.93
N ARG A 73 11.14 3.81 -9.70
CA ARG A 73 12.27 4.08 -10.59
C ARG A 73 13.27 2.95 -10.50
N ALA A 74 13.88 2.57 -11.62
CA ALA A 74 14.96 1.60 -11.64
C ALA A 74 16.14 2.10 -12.47
N THR A 75 17.32 1.61 -12.15
CA THR A 75 18.58 1.75 -12.89
C THR A 75 19.16 0.36 -13.15
N ASP A 76 20.38 0.27 -13.68
CA ASP A 76 21.11 -0.98 -13.83
C ASP A 76 21.46 -1.67 -12.49
N SER A 77 21.48 -0.90 -11.40
CA SER A 77 22.03 -1.31 -10.10
C SER A 77 21.14 -0.97 -8.92
N SER A 78 19.99 -0.34 -9.14
CA SER A 78 19.06 0.02 -8.06
C SER A 78 17.60 0.05 -8.51
N ALA A 79 16.70 -0.22 -7.57
CA ALA A 79 15.26 -0.04 -7.71
C ALA A 79 14.73 0.77 -6.52
N LEU A 80 13.83 1.70 -6.80
CA LEU A 80 13.22 2.61 -5.84
C LEU A 80 11.70 2.55 -5.96
N VAL A 81 11.02 2.57 -4.83
CA VAL A 81 9.57 2.74 -4.71
C VAL A 81 9.29 3.71 -3.57
N GLY A 82 8.35 4.63 -3.77
CA GLY A 82 8.03 5.63 -2.75
C GLY A 82 6.91 6.57 -3.17
N SER A 83 6.69 7.62 -2.39
CA SER A 83 5.70 8.66 -2.67
C SER A 83 6.33 10.04 -2.58
N ASN A 84 5.85 10.97 -3.40
CA ASN A 84 6.24 12.38 -3.36
C ASN A 84 5.35 13.24 -2.43
N LYS A 85 4.42 12.64 -1.69
CA LYS A 85 3.55 13.39 -0.77
C LYS A 85 4.30 13.64 0.55
N PRO A 86 4.31 14.88 1.08
CA PRO A 86 4.99 15.19 2.34
C PRO A 86 4.55 14.33 3.53
N TYR A 87 3.27 13.96 3.59
CA TYR A 87 2.71 13.15 4.68
C TYR A 87 2.97 11.64 4.53
N ALA A 88 3.50 11.19 3.39
CA ALA A 88 3.66 9.76 3.08
C ALA A 88 4.53 9.04 4.11
N ALA A 89 5.69 9.61 4.46
CA ALA A 89 6.60 9.04 5.44
C ALA A 89 5.92 8.86 6.81
N MET A 90 5.22 9.90 7.30
CA MET A 90 4.47 9.84 8.55
C MET A 90 3.38 8.75 8.52
N MET A 91 2.74 8.51 7.37
CA MET A 91 1.75 7.42 7.25
C MET A 91 2.42 6.04 7.26
N HIS A 92 3.61 5.89 6.67
CA HIS A 92 4.32 4.60 6.63
C HIS A 92 4.94 4.27 7.98
N PHE A 93 5.74 5.19 8.52
CA PHE A 93 6.54 4.99 9.74
C PHE A 93 5.79 5.31 11.03
N GLY A 94 4.77 6.16 10.96
CA GLY A 94 4.18 6.76 12.16
C GLY A 94 5.01 7.95 12.66
N GLY A 95 4.68 8.41 13.86
CA GLY A 95 5.45 9.44 14.53
C GLY A 95 4.90 9.78 15.91
N ASP A 96 5.82 9.96 16.84
CA ASP A 96 5.51 10.27 18.23
C ASP A 96 5.37 11.78 18.41
N LYS A 97 4.41 12.18 19.26
CA LYS A 97 4.18 13.59 19.57
C LYS A 97 5.39 14.25 20.25
N SER A 98 6.23 13.48 20.94
CA SER A 98 7.48 13.98 21.52
C SER A 98 8.45 14.49 20.45
N ASP A 99 8.53 13.80 19.31
CA ASP A 99 9.45 14.12 18.23
C ASP A 99 8.83 15.13 17.26
N PHE A 100 7.50 15.15 17.18
CA PHE A 100 6.72 16.05 16.34
C PHE A 100 5.69 16.84 17.17
N PRO A 101 6.08 17.95 17.83
CA PRO A 101 5.22 18.65 18.80
C PRO A 101 3.91 19.23 18.26
N HIS A 102 3.78 19.34 16.94
CA HIS A 102 2.57 19.81 16.26
C HIS A 102 1.51 18.71 16.09
N LEU A 103 1.84 17.46 16.41
CA LEU A 103 0.88 16.36 16.40
C LEU A 103 -0.11 16.49 17.57
N TRP A 104 -1.36 16.12 17.33
CA TRP A 104 -2.37 16.09 18.38
C TRP A 104 -2.20 14.90 19.33
N GLY A 105 -1.60 13.81 18.85
CA GLY A 105 -1.24 12.58 19.55
C GLY A 105 -0.32 11.74 18.66
N ASP A 106 0.10 10.58 19.16
CA ASP A 106 0.97 9.68 18.41
C ASP A 106 0.23 9.13 17.17
N ILE A 107 0.96 9.02 16.06
CA ILE A 107 0.46 8.46 14.82
C ILE A 107 1.05 7.05 14.68
N PRO A 108 0.23 5.99 14.73
CA PRO A 108 0.76 4.65 14.52
C PRO A 108 1.18 4.48 13.06
N GLY A 109 2.32 3.81 12.84
CA GLY A 109 2.79 3.44 11.53
C GLY A 109 1.78 2.57 10.80
N ARG A 110 1.58 2.86 9.52
CA ARG A 110 0.75 2.06 8.61
C ARG A 110 1.62 1.71 7.40
N PRO A 111 2.59 0.80 7.55
CA PRO A 111 3.50 0.45 6.46
C PRO A 111 2.67 0.07 5.25
N TYR A 112 2.79 0.76 4.12
CA TYR A 112 2.02 0.50 2.89
C TYR A 112 2.90 0.17 1.70
N LEU A 113 4.21 0.38 1.83
CA LEU A 113 5.23 -0.13 0.92
C LEU A 113 5.55 -1.60 1.28
N PRO A 114 6.23 -2.34 0.39
CA PRO A 114 6.65 -3.73 0.64
C PRO A 114 7.81 -3.84 1.65
N MET A 115 7.74 -3.07 2.74
CA MET A 115 8.70 -3.00 3.84
C MET A 115 7.99 -2.58 5.13
N ASP A 116 8.55 -2.92 6.28
CA ASP A 116 8.04 -2.49 7.58
C ASP A 116 8.50 -1.06 7.97
N THR A 117 8.26 -0.66 9.23
CA THR A 117 8.68 0.65 9.76
C THR A 117 10.19 0.73 10.00
N GLU A 118 10.88 -0.39 10.15
CA GLU A 118 12.33 -0.48 10.35
C GLU A 118 13.11 -0.58 9.03
N CYS A 119 12.40 -0.41 7.92
CA CYS A 119 12.92 -0.49 6.57
C CYS A 119 13.39 -1.90 6.15
N VAL A 120 12.85 -2.95 6.77
CA VAL A 120 13.08 -4.33 6.37
C VAL A 120 12.03 -4.73 5.34
N LEU A 121 12.47 -5.33 4.22
CA LEU A 121 11.55 -5.85 3.20
C LEU A 121 10.67 -6.96 3.79
N GLN A 122 9.42 -7.02 3.33
CA GLN A 122 8.57 -8.17 3.62
C GLN A 122 9.14 -9.43 2.93
N PRO A 123 9.10 -10.61 3.57
CA PRO A 123 9.66 -11.84 3.00
C PRO A 123 9.14 -12.14 1.58
N GLU A 124 7.84 -11.95 1.34
CA GLU A 124 7.22 -12.17 0.03
C GLU A 124 7.73 -11.18 -1.02
N ALA A 125 8.04 -9.95 -0.61
CA ALA A 125 8.63 -8.95 -1.50
C ALA A 125 10.09 -9.26 -1.82
N GLU A 126 10.85 -9.74 -0.83
CA GLU A 126 12.21 -10.22 -1.02
C GLU A 126 12.25 -11.38 -2.01
N GLU A 127 11.42 -12.41 -1.78
CA GLU A 127 11.29 -13.57 -2.67
C GLU A 127 10.93 -13.17 -4.10
N ALA A 128 9.95 -12.26 -4.26
CA ALA A 128 9.54 -11.78 -5.59
C ALA A 128 10.67 -11.03 -6.34
N ILE A 129 11.49 -10.26 -5.62
CA ILE A 129 12.65 -9.57 -6.21
C ILE A 129 13.72 -10.59 -6.62
N LEU A 130 14.01 -11.58 -5.77
CA LEU A 130 14.98 -12.62 -6.05
C LEU A 130 14.55 -13.47 -7.26
N GLU A 131 13.27 -13.85 -7.33
CA GLU A 131 12.71 -14.59 -8.46
C GLU A 131 12.87 -13.79 -9.77
N LEU A 132 12.51 -12.50 -9.75
CA LEU A 132 12.67 -11.63 -10.91
C LEU A 132 14.14 -11.54 -11.37
N ALA A 133 15.07 -11.42 -10.43
CA ALA A 133 16.50 -11.37 -10.72
C ALA A 133 17.00 -12.68 -11.34
N LEU A 134 16.65 -13.83 -10.76
CA LEU A 134 17.02 -15.15 -11.28
C LEU A 134 16.46 -15.38 -12.69
N ILE A 135 15.17 -15.06 -12.91
CA ILE A 135 14.54 -15.14 -14.24
C ILE A 135 15.29 -14.29 -15.27
N HIS A 136 15.76 -13.10 -14.88
CA HIS A 136 16.52 -12.23 -15.78
C HIS A 136 17.89 -12.83 -16.12
N LEU A 137 18.60 -13.35 -15.12
CA LEU A 137 19.90 -14.00 -15.30
C LEU A 137 19.82 -15.25 -16.18
N GLU A 138 18.80 -16.10 -15.97
CA GLU A 138 18.58 -17.28 -16.81
C GLU A 138 18.31 -16.92 -18.28
N LYS A 139 17.55 -15.84 -18.52
CA LYS A 139 17.30 -15.36 -19.87
C LYS A 139 18.57 -14.84 -20.53
N ALA A 140 19.43 -14.15 -19.78
CA ALA A 140 20.70 -13.63 -20.29
C ALA A 140 21.69 -14.76 -20.62
N ALA A 141 21.73 -15.84 -19.83
CA ALA A 141 22.64 -16.97 -20.04
C ALA A 141 22.26 -17.88 -21.22
N ARG A 142 21.06 -17.72 -21.79
CA ARG A 142 20.60 -18.47 -22.99
C ARG A 142 20.96 -17.76 -24.30
N LEU A 143 21.55 -16.57 -24.24
CA LEU A 143 22.08 -15.83 -25.38
C LEU A 143 23.54 -16.23 -25.64
#